data_AF-A0A9P1FJT1-F1
#
_entry.id   AF-A0A9P1FJT1-F1
#
_cell.length_a   1.000
_cell.length_b   1.000
_cell.length_c   1.000
_cell.angle_alpha   90.00
_cell.angle_beta   90.00
_cell.angle_gamma   90.00
#
_symmetry.space_group_name_H-M   'P 1'
#
loop_
_entity.id
_entity.type
_entity.pdbx_description
1 polymer ?
#
loop_
_entity_poly.entity_id
_entity_poly.type
_entity_poly.pdbx_seq_one_letter_code
_entity_poly.pdbx_strand_id
1 'polypeptide(L)'
;TIAYLAASFLTEGILLYSVSRAVWKHRDALCQVIAAGWSQFKSFPYRCATPVSDADKKVMEGVYQFRCWVADRMATYLLAVLGTAVMTNQLILLQRGTGWVSEGQSWAVLAMFAGTAMMKVVPGGIASVGLNAFYLYSCLLCIVYVSKYSVPTQSFAMFSLTATAFIRMPLVLFPTRISVVLLANALSIVHAFLRVLTDDFVDGGMFAVRQEFLLFLNIVGFSMIMDRILQQKAELELERGKVASQLSAASSLLCLTCDAVIELDNNLCLTEDSPELAHMLMRTGPRADLKGANFLDFMAQDEAVRTHSFLESEERPSGSSLTLSPKRHITARAFHTRCLDGT
;
A
#
# COMPACT_ATOMS: atom_id res chain seq x y z
N THR A 1 22.41 -7.04 31.89
CA THR A 1 21.66 -5.86 32.41
C THR A 1 22.24 -4.49 32.06
N ILE A 2 23.24 -3.91 32.74
CA ILE A 2 23.60 -2.47 32.57
C ILE A 2 23.99 -2.14 31.12
N ALA A 3 24.79 -2.99 30.49
CA ALA A 3 25.17 -2.84 29.07
C ALA A 3 23.96 -2.88 28.11
N TYR A 4 22.91 -3.65 28.44
CA TYR A 4 21.67 -3.69 27.65
C TYR A 4 20.91 -2.36 27.77
N LEU A 5 20.70 -1.85 28.99
CA LEU A 5 20.03 -0.56 29.20
C LEU A 5 20.78 0.58 28.48
N ALA A 6 22.11 0.62 28.60
CA ALA A 6 22.94 1.59 27.90
C ALA A 6 22.84 1.49 26.38
N ALA A 7 22.90 0.27 25.81
CA ALA A 7 22.74 0.04 24.37
C ALA A 7 21.33 0.39 23.87
N SER A 8 20.30 0.13 24.68
CA SER A 8 18.90 0.45 24.39
C SER A 8 18.68 1.95 24.32
N PHE A 9 18.97 2.68 25.41
CA PHE A 9 18.82 4.14 25.46
C PHE A 9 19.70 4.86 24.43
N LEU A 10 20.89 4.32 24.09
CA LEU A 10 21.70 4.84 23.00
C LEU A 10 21.02 4.63 21.63
N THR A 11 20.47 3.45 21.37
CA THR A 11 19.77 3.13 20.12
C THR A 11 18.51 3.99 19.95
N GLU A 12 17.72 4.14 21.02
CA GLU A 12 16.54 5.00 21.07
C GLU A 12 16.90 6.48 20.94
N GLY A 13 17.95 6.94 21.63
CA GLY A 13 18.45 8.30 21.52
C GLY A 13 18.94 8.63 20.10
N ILE A 14 19.65 7.71 19.45
CA ILE A 14 20.06 7.84 18.04
C ILE A 14 18.84 7.85 17.11
N LEU A 15 17.84 6.99 17.33
CA LEU A 15 16.61 6.97 16.53
C LEU A 15 15.80 8.25 16.73
N LEU A 16 15.54 8.68 17.96
CA LEU A 16 14.79 9.89 18.29
C LEU A 16 15.50 11.14 17.74
N TYR A 17 16.82 11.23 17.89
CA TYR A 17 17.62 12.30 17.27
C TYR A 17 17.56 12.25 15.75
N SER A 18 17.68 11.07 15.13
CA SER A 18 17.65 10.92 13.67
C SER A 18 16.28 11.25 13.08
N VAL A 19 15.19 10.78 13.71
CA VAL A 19 13.81 11.10 13.32
C VAL A 19 13.53 12.57 13.53
N SER A 20 13.84 13.14 14.70
CA SER A 20 13.64 14.57 14.97
C SER A 20 14.45 15.45 14.02
N ARG A 21 15.71 15.08 13.73
CA ARG A 21 16.57 15.78 12.77
C ARG A 21 16.08 15.64 11.33
N ALA A 22 15.56 14.47 10.94
CA ALA A 22 14.97 14.28 9.61
C ALA A 22 13.69 15.10 9.46
N VAL A 23 12.76 14.99 10.41
CA VAL A 23 11.52 15.78 10.46
C VAL A 23 11.83 17.27 10.47
N TRP A 24 12.80 17.74 11.26
CA TRP A 24 13.18 19.15 11.31
C TRP A 24 13.85 19.65 10.02
N LYS A 25 14.91 18.97 9.57
CA LYS A 25 15.66 19.34 8.35
C LYS A 25 14.78 19.34 7.12
N HIS A 26 13.84 18.40 7.05
CA HIS A 26 12.95 18.28 5.91
C HIS A 26 11.58 18.94 6.14
N ARG A 27 11.26 19.55 7.28
CA ARG A 27 9.87 19.95 7.65
C ARG A 27 9.10 20.62 6.51
N ASP A 28 9.70 21.60 5.84
CA ASP A 28 9.09 22.39 4.77
C ASP A 28 8.97 21.55 3.48
N ALA A 29 10.00 20.74 3.20
CA ALA A 29 10.00 19.71 2.17
C ALA A 29 9.09 18.49 2.50
N LEU A 30 8.66 18.30 3.75
CA LEU A 30 7.85 17.18 4.23
C LEU A 30 6.37 17.57 4.20
N CYS A 31 6.05 18.82 4.56
CA CYS A 31 4.79 19.46 4.16
C CYS A 31 4.65 19.46 2.62
N GLN A 32 5.70 19.84 1.89
CA GLN A 32 5.68 19.78 0.42
C GLN A 32 5.66 18.34 -0.12
N VAL A 33 6.27 17.33 0.50
CA VAL A 33 6.19 15.92 0.03
C VAL A 33 4.89 15.23 0.46
N ILE A 34 4.20 15.70 1.50
CA ILE A 34 2.81 15.30 1.76
C ILE A 34 1.88 15.89 0.69
N ALA A 35 1.98 17.20 0.41
CA ALA A 35 1.19 17.87 -0.61
C ALA A 35 1.52 17.41 -2.05
N ALA A 36 2.79 17.24 -2.37
CA ALA A 36 3.27 16.81 -3.68
C ALA A 36 3.29 15.28 -3.83
N GLY A 37 3.32 14.50 -2.75
CA GLY A 37 3.00 13.07 -2.81
C GLY A 37 1.54 12.86 -3.22
N TRP A 38 0.65 13.73 -2.74
CA TRP A 38 -0.76 13.78 -3.13
C TRP A 38 -0.98 14.23 -4.59
N SER A 39 -0.03 14.94 -5.22
CA SER A 39 -0.11 15.38 -6.63
C SER A 39 0.72 14.53 -7.61
N GLN A 40 1.87 13.99 -7.20
CA GLN A 40 2.68 13.04 -7.99
C GLN A 40 1.99 11.66 -8.08
N PHE A 41 1.15 11.30 -7.10
CA PHE A 41 0.22 10.17 -7.25
C PHE A 41 -0.81 10.39 -8.40
N LYS A 42 -0.99 11.62 -8.89
CA LYS A 42 -1.74 11.92 -10.13
C LYS A 42 -0.85 11.99 -11.38
N SER A 43 0.49 11.97 -11.27
CA SER A 43 1.38 12.30 -12.39
C SER A 43 2.81 11.74 -12.27
N PHE A 44 3.08 10.59 -12.89
CA PHE A 44 4.45 10.16 -13.21
C PHE A 44 4.53 9.30 -14.51
N PRO A 45 5.37 9.64 -15.51
CA PRO A 45 5.48 8.91 -16.79
C PRO A 45 6.87 8.32 -17.10
N TYR A 46 7.01 7.74 -18.31
CA TYR A 46 8.24 7.21 -18.97
C TYR A 46 8.81 5.86 -18.46
N ARG A 47 9.66 5.13 -19.20
CA ARG A 47 9.63 4.64 -20.62
C ARG A 47 10.79 3.62 -20.79
N CYS A 48 10.52 2.45 -21.38
CA CYS A 48 11.36 1.63 -22.30
C CYS A 48 12.85 1.33 -21.95
N ALA A 49 13.48 0.21 -22.31
CA ALA A 49 13.11 -0.99 -23.10
C ALA A 49 13.82 -2.20 -22.43
N THR A 50 14.18 -3.36 -23.00
CA THR A 50 13.88 -4.09 -24.26
C THR A 50 13.25 -5.47 -23.90
N PRO A 51 12.94 -6.37 -24.85
CA PRO A 51 11.58 -6.80 -25.19
C PRO A 51 11.00 -7.93 -24.33
N VAL A 52 10.92 -7.76 -23.00
CA VAL A 52 9.65 -8.08 -22.32
C VAL A 52 8.66 -6.98 -22.72
N SER A 53 7.37 -7.30 -22.87
CA SER A 53 6.36 -6.31 -23.28
C SER A 53 6.43 -5.05 -22.40
N ASP A 54 6.37 -3.87 -23.03
CA ASP A 54 6.36 -2.59 -22.32
C ASP A 54 5.09 -2.41 -21.45
N ALA A 55 4.11 -3.32 -21.56
CA ALA A 55 3.03 -3.48 -20.59
C ALA A 55 3.54 -4.22 -19.32
N ASP A 56 4.01 -5.46 -19.46
CA ASP A 56 4.41 -6.32 -18.34
C ASP A 56 5.56 -5.69 -17.52
N LYS A 57 6.46 -4.94 -18.17
CA LYS A 57 7.48 -4.14 -17.46
C LYS A 57 6.87 -3.11 -16.51
N LYS A 58 5.80 -2.43 -16.93
CA LYS A 58 5.07 -1.47 -16.09
C LYS A 58 4.28 -2.18 -14.99
N VAL A 59 3.77 -3.39 -15.24
CA VAL A 59 3.17 -4.24 -14.20
C VAL A 59 4.21 -4.56 -13.13
N MET A 60 5.38 -5.07 -13.54
CA MET A 60 6.46 -5.44 -12.62
C MET A 60 7.01 -4.25 -11.82
N GLU A 61 7.18 -3.10 -12.45
CA GLU A 61 7.60 -1.87 -11.77
C GLU A 61 6.52 -1.34 -10.82
N GLY A 62 5.24 -1.36 -11.20
CA GLY A 62 4.11 -1.01 -10.32
C GLY A 62 4.01 -1.93 -9.11
N VAL A 63 4.12 -3.25 -9.30
CA VAL A 63 4.20 -4.24 -8.20
C VAL A 63 5.41 -3.96 -7.30
N TYR A 64 6.55 -3.58 -7.86
CA TYR A 64 7.76 -3.27 -7.08
C TYR A 64 7.61 -1.97 -6.26
N GLN A 65 7.14 -0.87 -6.86
CA GLN A 65 6.90 0.38 -6.17
C GLN A 65 5.84 0.22 -5.08
N PHE A 66 4.76 -0.53 -5.35
CA PHE A 66 3.75 -0.84 -4.33
C PHE A 66 4.31 -1.73 -3.22
N ARG A 67 5.19 -2.70 -3.52
CA ARG A 67 5.94 -3.46 -2.49
C ARG A 67 6.81 -2.57 -1.61
N CYS A 68 7.57 -1.62 -2.18
CA CYS A 68 8.35 -0.66 -1.40
C CYS A 68 7.47 0.21 -0.49
N TRP A 69 6.32 0.68 -0.99
CA TRP A 69 5.34 1.44 -0.20
C TRP A 69 4.73 0.61 0.95
N VAL A 70 4.37 -0.66 0.68
CA VAL A 70 3.87 -1.58 1.71
C VAL A 70 4.94 -1.89 2.75
N ALA A 71 6.18 -2.16 2.32
CA ALA A 71 7.31 -2.43 3.20
C ALA A 71 7.64 -1.24 4.10
N ASP A 72 7.54 0.00 3.60
CA ASP A 72 7.69 1.21 4.41
C ASP A 72 6.65 1.29 5.54
N ARG A 73 5.38 0.99 5.24
CA ARG A 73 4.29 0.98 6.24
C ARG A 73 4.48 -0.16 7.25
N MET A 74 4.84 -1.36 6.79
CA MET A 74 5.12 -2.50 7.66
C MET A 74 6.36 -2.32 8.54
N ALA A 75 7.41 -1.68 8.03
CA ALA A 75 8.57 -1.29 8.85
C ALA A 75 8.21 -0.28 9.95
N THR A 76 7.22 0.58 9.71
CA THR A 76 6.69 1.49 10.73
C THR A 76 5.92 0.75 11.82
N TYR A 77 5.09 -0.23 11.43
CA TYR A 77 4.42 -1.15 12.38
C TYR A 77 5.44 -1.95 13.21
N LEU A 78 6.46 -2.53 12.57
CA LEU A 78 7.51 -3.29 13.24
C LEU A 78 8.32 -2.43 14.23
N LEU A 79 8.62 -1.17 13.89
CA LEU A 79 9.24 -0.23 14.85
C LEU A 79 8.37 0.02 16.08
N ALA A 80 7.05 0.14 15.93
CA ALA A 80 6.14 0.32 17.06
C ALA A 80 6.07 -0.95 17.94
N VAL A 81 5.96 -2.13 17.34
CA VAL A 81 5.94 -3.42 18.05
C VAL A 81 7.27 -3.67 18.78
N LEU A 82 8.39 -3.58 18.07
CA LEU A 82 9.72 -3.82 18.63
C LEU A 82 10.10 -2.77 19.66
N GLY A 83 9.77 -1.50 19.43
CA GLY A 83 9.96 -0.42 20.42
C GLY A 83 9.15 -0.67 21.69
N THR A 84 7.91 -1.13 21.59
CA THR A 84 7.07 -1.50 22.75
C THR A 84 7.69 -2.68 23.53
N ALA A 85 8.21 -3.68 22.83
CA ALA A 85 8.89 -4.82 23.47
C ALA A 85 10.20 -4.39 24.17
N VAL A 86 10.99 -3.52 23.55
CA VAL A 86 12.20 -2.94 24.16
C VAL A 86 11.87 -2.12 25.41
N MET A 87 10.91 -1.19 25.33
CA MET A 87 10.43 -0.41 26.48
C MET A 87 9.94 -1.31 27.62
N THR A 88 9.21 -2.39 27.30
CA THR A 88 8.74 -3.37 28.29
C THR A 88 9.90 -4.07 28.99
N ASN A 89 10.93 -4.49 28.25
CA ASN A 89 12.13 -5.09 28.83
C ASN A 89 12.89 -4.11 29.73
N GLN A 90 13.02 -2.84 29.34
CA GLN A 90 13.62 -1.80 30.19
C GLN A 90 12.88 -1.63 31.51
N LEU A 91 11.56 -1.49 31.48
CA LEU A 91 10.73 -1.29 32.67
C LEU A 91 10.86 -2.47 33.65
N ILE A 92 10.86 -3.70 33.16
CA ILE A 92 11.03 -4.91 33.98
C ILE A 92 12.41 -4.93 34.66
N LEU A 93 13.48 -4.59 33.92
CA LEU A 93 14.84 -4.52 34.47
C LEU A 93 14.98 -3.39 35.50
N LEU A 94 14.34 -2.24 35.29
CA LEU A 94 14.33 -1.12 36.24
C LEU A 94 13.56 -1.45 37.52
N GLN A 95 12.43 -2.17 37.41
CA GLN A 95 11.65 -2.66 38.54
C GLN A 95 12.33 -3.82 39.30
N ARG A 96 13.48 -4.32 38.82
CA ARG A 96 14.18 -5.52 39.35
C ARG A 96 13.31 -6.78 39.37
N GLY A 97 12.29 -6.86 38.52
CA GLY A 97 11.43 -8.03 38.42
C GLY A 97 12.16 -9.23 37.82
N THR A 98 11.74 -10.44 38.19
CA THR A 98 12.18 -11.67 37.51
C THR A 98 11.59 -11.69 36.10
N GLY A 99 12.39 -11.32 35.12
CA GLY A 99 11.94 -11.17 33.74
C GLY A 99 11.48 -12.48 33.09
N TRP A 100 10.27 -12.47 32.56
CA TRP A 100 9.71 -13.49 31.65
C TRP A 100 10.43 -13.61 30.29
N VAL A 101 11.40 -12.72 30.01
CA VAL A 101 12.19 -12.64 28.78
C VAL A 101 13.66 -12.76 29.15
N SER A 102 14.42 -13.63 28.48
CA SER A 102 15.84 -13.83 28.75
C SER A 102 16.72 -12.69 28.24
N GLU A 103 17.99 -12.64 28.67
CA GLU A 103 18.96 -11.68 28.12
C GLU A 103 19.21 -11.95 26.62
N GLY A 104 19.25 -13.21 26.17
CA GLY A 104 19.37 -13.58 24.75
C GLY A 104 18.20 -13.09 23.90
N GLN A 105 16.97 -13.25 24.38
CA GLN A 105 15.78 -12.67 23.74
C GLN A 105 15.83 -11.14 23.71
N SER A 106 16.22 -10.52 24.81
CA SER A 106 16.30 -9.06 24.94
C SER A 106 17.27 -8.45 23.92
N TRP A 107 18.45 -9.05 23.76
CA TRP A 107 19.42 -8.64 22.73
C TRP A 107 18.92 -8.89 21.31
N ALA A 108 18.25 -10.03 21.03
CA ALA A 108 17.68 -10.30 19.71
C ALA A 108 16.58 -9.28 19.33
N VAL A 109 15.72 -8.90 20.27
CA VAL A 109 14.69 -7.86 20.07
C VAL A 109 15.32 -6.48 19.83
N LEU A 110 16.34 -6.10 20.60
CA LEU A 110 17.06 -4.84 20.40
C LEU A 110 17.80 -4.81 19.04
N ALA A 111 18.39 -5.94 18.61
CA ALA A 111 18.99 -6.06 17.29
C ALA A 111 17.95 -5.90 16.16
N MET A 112 16.78 -6.54 16.28
CA MET A 112 15.68 -6.36 15.31
C MET A 112 15.20 -4.91 15.27
N PHE A 113 15.07 -4.25 16.43
CA PHE A 113 14.71 -2.83 16.51
C PHE A 113 15.74 -1.96 15.80
N ALA A 114 17.03 -2.12 16.12
CA ALA A 114 18.13 -1.36 15.52
C ALA A 114 18.25 -1.58 14.00
N GLY A 115 18.09 -2.82 13.51
CA GLY A 115 18.08 -3.11 12.07
C GLY A 115 16.90 -2.50 11.34
N THR A 116 15.69 -2.56 11.92
CA THR A 116 14.49 -1.92 11.35
C THR A 116 14.62 -0.39 11.34
N ALA A 117 15.18 0.18 12.40
CA ALA A 117 15.50 1.59 12.52
C ALA A 117 16.49 2.04 11.44
N MET A 118 17.59 1.30 11.26
CA MET A 118 18.60 1.60 10.24
C MET A 118 18.01 1.57 8.83
N MET A 119 17.22 0.55 8.48
CA MET A 119 16.52 0.47 7.18
C MET A 119 15.59 1.67 6.92
N LYS A 120 14.98 2.23 7.98
CA LYS A 120 14.10 3.41 7.92
C LYS A 120 14.83 4.75 7.87
N VAL A 121 16.01 4.85 8.49
CA VAL A 121 16.81 6.09 8.56
C VAL A 121 17.75 6.24 7.35
N VAL A 122 18.24 5.13 6.77
CA VAL A 122 19.13 5.16 5.60
C VAL A 122 18.33 5.40 4.31
N PRO A 123 18.59 6.48 3.56
CA PRO A 123 17.97 6.71 2.25
C PRO A 123 18.27 5.56 1.29
N GLY A 124 17.23 4.98 0.69
CA GLY A 124 17.38 3.81 -0.18
C GLY A 124 17.54 2.45 0.54
N GLY A 125 17.42 2.39 1.88
CA GLY A 125 17.39 1.13 2.62
C GLY A 125 16.25 0.19 2.18
N ILE A 126 15.11 0.76 1.74
CA ILE A 126 13.94 0.05 1.20
C ILE A 126 14.07 -0.14 -0.33
N ALA A 127 15.21 -0.69 -0.77
CA ALA A 127 15.44 -1.09 -2.17
C ALA A 127 15.30 -2.61 -2.36
N SER A 128 15.09 -3.08 -3.60
CA SER A 128 14.81 -4.49 -3.94
C SER A 128 15.76 -5.54 -3.35
N VAL A 129 17.07 -5.26 -3.34
CA VAL A 129 18.09 -6.13 -2.72
C VAL A 129 17.99 -6.06 -1.18
N GLY A 130 17.78 -4.85 -0.65
CA GLY A 130 17.57 -4.60 0.77
C GLY A 130 16.35 -5.34 1.34
N LEU A 131 15.22 -5.36 0.64
CA LEU A 131 14.00 -6.04 1.09
C LEU A 131 14.19 -7.55 1.34
N ASN A 132 14.84 -8.26 0.40
CA ASN A 132 15.12 -9.69 0.55
C ASN A 132 16.17 -9.96 1.65
N ALA A 133 17.21 -9.13 1.73
CA ALA A 133 18.24 -9.24 2.76
C ALA A 133 17.70 -8.94 4.16
N PHE A 134 16.84 -7.93 4.30
CA PHE A 134 16.19 -7.54 5.55
C PHE A 134 15.19 -8.59 6.04
N TYR A 135 14.46 -9.24 5.12
CA TYR A 135 13.62 -10.39 5.44
C TYR A 135 14.45 -11.55 6.02
N LEU A 136 15.54 -11.92 5.34
CA LEU A 136 16.45 -12.98 5.82
C LEU A 136 17.08 -12.64 7.16
N TYR A 137 17.59 -11.42 7.33
CA TYR A 137 18.12 -10.88 8.59
C TYR A 137 17.11 -10.99 9.73
N SER A 138 15.87 -10.57 9.50
CA SER A 138 14.81 -10.60 10.52
C SER A 138 14.38 -12.02 10.87
N CYS A 139 14.29 -12.92 9.89
CA CYS A 139 14.02 -14.35 10.14
C CYS A 139 15.17 -15.04 10.90
N LEU A 140 16.43 -14.70 10.60
CA LEU A 140 17.59 -15.19 11.35
C LEU A 140 17.59 -14.68 12.80
N LEU A 141 17.24 -13.42 13.05
CA LEU A 141 17.07 -12.91 14.41
C LEU A 141 15.85 -13.52 15.13
N CYS A 142 14.78 -13.86 14.43
CA CYS A 142 13.69 -14.67 15.00
C CYS A 142 14.17 -16.07 15.41
N ILE A 143 15.04 -16.71 14.63
CA ILE A 143 15.67 -18.00 14.99
C ILE A 143 16.54 -17.84 16.24
N VAL A 144 17.38 -16.80 16.32
CA VAL A 144 18.18 -16.49 17.53
C VAL A 144 17.30 -16.23 18.75
N TYR A 145 16.19 -15.50 18.58
CA TYR A 145 15.20 -15.20 19.61
C TYR A 145 14.52 -16.46 20.17
N VAL A 146 14.31 -17.52 19.38
CA VAL A 146 13.74 -18.79 19.84
C VAL A 146 14.77 -19.91 20.08
N SER A 147 16.07 -19.59 20.06
CA SER A 147 17.16 -20.56 20.24
C SER A 147 17.26 -21.14 21.65
N LYS A 148 18.01 -22.25 21.81
CA LYS A 148 18.31 -22.91 23.10
C LYS A 148 18.78 -21.92 24.19
N TYR A 149 19.65 -20.98 23.80
CA TYR A 149 20.23 -19.97 24.70
C TYR A 149 19.25 -18.84 25.07
N SER A 150 18.17 -18.69 24.30
CA SER A 150 17.19 -17.62 24.45
C SER A 150 15.90 -18.08 25.13
N VAL A 151 15.43 -19.30 24.89
CA VAL A 151 14.09 -19.76 25.31
C VAL A 151 14.13 -21.19 25.88
N PRO A 152 13.60 -21.45 27.10
CA PRO A 152 13.46 -22.80 27.64
C PRO A 152 12.46 -23.63 26.82
N THR A 153 12.61 -24.96 26.81
CA THR A 153 11.82 -25.89 25.96
C THR A 153 10.31 -25.71 26.14
N GLN A 154 9.86 -25.58 27.39
CA GLN A 154 8.46 -25.37 27.78
C GLN A 154 7.82 -24.12 27.12
N SER A 155 8.61 -23.07 26.86
CA SER A 155 8.12 -21.80 26.31
C SER A 155 8.38 -21.64 24.80
N PHE A 156 9.08 -22.60 24.17
CA PHE A 156 9.44 -22.54 22.74
C PHE A 156 8.22 -22.33 21.84
N ALA A 157 7.17 -23.12 22.04
CA ALA A 157 5.92 -23.04 21.28
C ALA A 157 5.29 -21.64 21.32
N MET A 158 5.22 -21.02 22.51
CA MET A 158 4.65 -19.70 22.70
C MET A 158 5.49 -18.62 22.01
N PHE A 159 6.80 -18.58 22.25
CA PHE A 159 7.67 -17.55 21.65
C PHE A 159 7.86 -17.72 20.13
N SER A 160 7.84 -18.95 19.60
CA SER A 160 7.76 -19.25 18.15
C SER A 160 6.50 -18.64 17.54
N LEU A 161 5.33 -18.85 18.16
CA LEU A 161 4.07 -18.29 17.69
C LEU A 161 4.07 -16.76 17.76
N THR A 162 4.59 -16.16 18.85
CA THR A 162 4.72 -14.70 19.01
C THR A 162 5.63 -14.08 17.94
N ALA A 163 6.85 -14.59 17.76
CA ALA A 163 7.76 -14.11 16.72
C ALA A 163 7.18 -14.30 15.31
N THR A 164 6.38 -15.36 15.11
CA THR A 164 5.72 -15.61 13.84
C THR A 164 4.60 -14.61 13.55
N ALA A 165 3.67 -14.42 14.49
CA ALA A 165 2.51 -13.55 14.31
C ALA A 165 2.88 -12.06 14.21
N PHE A 166 3.80 -11.59 15.05
CA PHE A 166 4.12 -10.16 15.14
C PHE A 166 5.30 -9.71 14.26
N ILE A 167 6.17 -10.63 13.82
CA ILE A 167 7.38 -10.30 13.05
C ILE A 167 7.40 -11.03 11.69
N ARG A 168 7.44 -12.37 11.66
CA ARG A 168 7.61 -13.13 10.40
C ARG A 168 6.44 -12.92 9.43
N MET A 169 5.19 -12.88 9.90
CA MET A 169 4.00 -12.78 9.05
C MET A 169 3.81 -11.39 8.40
N PRO A 170 3.92 -10.24 9.10
CA PRO A 170 3.94 -8.92 8.45
C PRO A 170 5.10 -8.73 7.45
N LEU A 171 6.25 -9.35 7.74
CA LEU A 171 7.43 -9.32 6.87
C LEU A 171 7.26 -10.08 5.55
N VAL A 172 6.26 -10.95 5.40
CA VAL A 172 6.00 -11.72 4.15
C VAL A 172 5.81 -10.81 2.92
N LEU A 173 5.46 -9.54 3.13
CA LEU A 173 5.25 -8.55 2.08
C LEU A 173 6.55 -7.99 1.48
N PHE A 174 7.72 -8.31 2.07
CA PHE A 174 9.02 -7.78 1.67
C PHE A 174 9.70 -8.57 0.53
N PRO A 175 9.77 -9.92 0.55
CA PRO A 175 10.53 -10.65 -0.46
C PRO A 175 9.96 -10.50 -1.87
N THR A 176 10.86 -10.27 -2.84
CA THR A 176 10.47 -10.20 -4.26
C THR A 176 10.44 -11.59 -4.93
N ARG A 177 10.82 -12.65 -4.19
CA ARG A 177 10.87 -14.03 -4.67
C ARG A 177 10.37 -15.01 -3.60
N ILE A 178 9.39 -15.85 -3.94
CA ILE A 178 8.84 -16.89 -3.03
C ILE A 178 9.91 -17.88 -2.53
N SER A 179 10.99 -18.11 -3.29
CA SER A 179 12.11 -18.95 -2.86
C SER A 179 12.87 -18.42 -1.64
N VAL A 180 12.88 -17.09 -1.42
CA VAL A 180 13.47 -16.49 -0.21
C VAL A 180 12.58 -16.77 1.02
N VAL A 181 11.25 -16.73 0.85
CA VAL A 181 10.28 -17.12 1.89
C VAL A 181 10.43 -18.60 2.23
N LEU A 182 10.46 -19.47 1.22
CA LEU A 182 10.66 -20.91 1.41
C LEU A 182 11.97 -21.21 2.17
N LEU A 183 13.10 -20.62 1.75
CA LEU A 183 14.39 -20.83 2.40
C LEU A 183 14.40 -20.35 3.86
N ALA A 184 13.97 -19.12 4.13
CA ALA A 184 14.02 -18.54 5.48
C ALA A 184 13.16 -19.32 6.50
N ASN A 185 11.99 -19.80 6.06
CA ASN A 185 11.09 -20.54 6.94
C ASN A 185 11.47 -22.02 7.04
N ALA A 186 12.08 -22.62 6.00
CA ALA A 186 12.69 -23.95 6.11
C ALA A 186 13.85 -23.96 7.12
N LEU A 187 14.67 -22.90 7.19
CA LEU A 187 15.70 -22.76 8.23
C LEU A 187 15.12 -22.74 9.66
N SER A 188 13.87 -22.26 9.83
CA SER A 188 13.18 -22.29 11.13
C SER A 188 12.72 -23.70 11.51
N ILE A 189 12.26 -24.51 10.54
CA ILE A 189 11.98 -25.94 10.73
C ILE A 189 13.27 -26.70 11.08
N VAL A 190 14.36 -26.47 10.35
CA VAL A 190 15.66 -27.10 10.63
C VAL A 190 16.15 -26.73 12.04
N HIS A 191 16.02 -25.47 12.44
CA HIS A 191 16.32 -25.04 13.81
C HIS A 191 15.45 -25.76 14.86
N ALA A 192 14.15 -25.95 14.60
CA ALA A 192 13.27 -26.68 15.50
C ALA A 192 13.70 -28.16 15.65
N PHE A 193 14.04 -28.84 14.55
CA PHE A 193 14.63 -30.18 14.61
C PHE A 193 15.94 -30.21 15.40
N LEU A 194 16.85 -29.26 15.17
CA LEU A 194 18.11 -29.17 15.90
C LEU A 194 17.90 -28.95 17.41
N ARG A 195 16.91 -28.14 17.81
CA ARG A 195 16.50 -28.02 19.22
C ARG A 195 16.00 -29.36 19.77
N VAL A 196 15.11 -30.06 19.07
CA VAL A 196 14.59 -31.36 19.52
C VAL A 196 15.67 -32.45 19.62
N LEU A 197 16.76 -32.34 18.85
CA LEU A 197 17.92 -33.23 18.95
C LEU A 197 18.94 -32.81 20.02
N THR A 198 18.81 -31.64 20.65
CA THR A 198 19.81 -31.09 21.59
C THR A 198 19.24 -30.59 22.92
N ASP A 199 17.92 -30.61 23.10
CA ASP A 199 17.20 -30.20 24.31
C ASP A 199 16.22 -31.29 24.79
N ASP A 200 16.12 -31.47 26.10
CA ASP A 200 15.12 -32.33 26.72
C ASP A 200 13.73 -31.67 26.70
N PHE A 201 12.88 -32.07 25.75
CA PHE A 201 11.49 -31.64 25.63
C PHE A 201 10.55 -32.56 26.42
N VAL A 202 9.98 -32.05 27.51
CA VAL A 202 9.09 -32.77 28.44
C VAL A 202 7.93 -33.47 27.72
N ASP A 203 7.19 -32.75 26.87
CA ASP A 203 5.98 -33.25 26.21
C ASP A 203 6.23 -33.90 24.83
N GLY A 204 7.49 -34.27 24.55
CA GLY A 204 7.92 -34.82 23.27
C GLY A 204 8.09 -33.75 22.18
N GLY A 205 9.34 -33.48 21.81
CA GLY A 205 9.71 -32.38 20.89
C GLY A 205 9.04 -32.39 19.50
N MET A 206 8.45 -33.52 19.08
CA MET A 206 7.65 -33.63 17.86
C MET A 206 6.50 -32.61 17.80
N PHE A 207 5.95 -32.17 18.93
CA PHE A 207 4.94 -31.09 18.94
C PHE A 207 5.52 -29.76 18.40
N ALA A 208 6.72 -29.38 18.84
CA ALA A 208 7.39 -28.14 18.44
C ALA A 208 7.75 -28.13 16.95
N VAL A 209 8.24 -29.26 16.43
CA VAL A 209 8.52 -29.44 15.00
C VAL A 209 7.23 -29.38 14.17
N ARG A 210 6.15 -30.05 14.61
CA ARG A 210 4.84 -29.98 13.94
C ARG A 210 4.29 -28.56 13.91
N GLN A 211 4.48 -27.78 14.98
CA GLN A 211 4.08 -26.37 15.03
C GLN A 211 4.84 -25.53 13.98
N GLU A 212 6.18 -25.56 13.96
CA GLU A 212 6.96 -24.79 12.99
C GLU A 212 6.68 -25.21 11.54
N PHE A 213 6.35 -26.48 11.29
CA PHE A 213 5.87 -26.94 9.97
C PHE A 213 4.51 -26.33 9.58
N LEU A 214 3.55 -26.26 10.51
CA LEU A 214 2.27 -25.59 10.26
C LEU A 214 2.44 -24.07 10.07
N LEU A 215 3.34 -23.43 10.82
CA LEU A 215 3.68 -22.01 10.67
C LEU A 215 4.38 -21.72 9.33
N PHE A 216 5.27 -22.62 8.87
CA PHE A 216 5.85 -22.58 7.54
C PHE A 216 4.77 -22.63 6.44
N LEU A 217 3.85 -23.60 6.52
CA LEU A 217 2.76 -23.72 5.53
C LEU A 217 1.85 -22.48 5.53
N ASN A 218 1.55 -21.92 6.71
CA ASN A 218 0.77 -20.68 6.83
C ASN A 218 1.49 -19.49 6.17
N ILE A 219 2.76 -19.26 6.50
CA ILE A 219 3.58 -18.17 5.93
C ILE A 219 3.71 -18.31 4.41
N VAL A 220 3.97 -19.51 3.89
CA VAL A 220 4.09 -19.76 2.44
C VAL A 220 2.75 -19.53 1.74
N GLY A 221 1.65 -20.06 2.27
CA GLY A 221 0.30 -19.85 1.72
C GLY A 221 -0.10 -18.37 1.70
N PHE A 222 0.12 -17.66 2.81
CA PHE A 222 -0.10 -16.22 2.91
C PHE A 222 0.77 -15.44 1.91
N SER A 223 2.03 -15.84 1.72
CA SER A 223 2.92 -15.23 0.72
C SER A 223 2.42 -15.38 -0.71
N MET A 224 1.87 -16.55 -1.06
CA MET A 224 1.33 -16.80 -2.40
C MET A 224 0.02 -16.03 -2.62
N ILE A 225 -0.85 -15.95 -1.62
CA ILE A 225 -2.08 -15.14 -1.67
C ILE A 225 -1.74 -13.66 -1.83
N MET A 226 -0.81 -13.13 -1.03
CA MET A 226 -0.44 -11.72 -1.12
C MET A 226 0.29 -11.38 -2.42
N ASP A 227 1.12 -12.27 -2.98
CA ASP A 227 1.74 -12.08 -4.30
C ASP A 227 0.67 -11.92 -5.41
N ARG A 228 -0.41 -12.71 -5.37
CA ARG A 228 -1.56 -12.55 -6.28
C ARG A 228 -2.33 -11.24 -6.08
N ILE A 229 -2.59 -10.84 -4.84
CA ILE A 229 -3.28 -9.57 -4.53
C ILE A 229 -2.44 -8.37 -5.01
N LEU A 230 -1.11 -8.43 -4.86
CA LEU A 230 -0.19 -7.41 -5.36
C LEU A 230 -0.19 -7.32 -6.90
N GLN A 231 -0.20 -8.46 -7.60
CA GLN A 231 -0.32 -8.54 -9.06
C GLN A 231 -1.64 -7.93 -9.55
N GLN A 232 -2.78 -8.44 -9.06
CA GLN A 232 -4.11 -7.98 -9.44
C GLN A 232 -4.31 -6.48 -9.20
N LYS A 233 -3.75 -5.95 -8.11
CA LYS A 233 -3.82 -4.50 -7.83
C LYS A 233 -3.05 -3.69 -8.87
N ALA A 234 -1.83 -4.08 -9.22
CA ALA A 234 -1.02 -3.37 -10.22
C ALA A 234 -1.65 -3.46 -11.63
N GLU A 235 -2.26 -4.60 -11.97
CA GLU A 235 -3.06 -4.77 -13.19
C GLU A 235 -4.24 -3.80 -13.24
N LEU A 236 -5.05 -3.72 -12.16
CA LEU A 236 -6.17 -2.80 -12.05
C LEU A 236 -5.76 -1.31 -12.08
N GLU A 237 -4.64 -0.95 -11.47
CA GLU A 237 -4.11 0.43 -11.53
C GLU A 237 -3.65 0.79 -12.96
N LEU A 238 -3.08 -0.17 -13.71
CA LEU A 238 -2.74 0.01 -15.12
C LEU A 238 -3.95 0.03 -16.06
N GLU A 239 -4.99 -0.77 -15.80
CA GLU A 239 -6.27 -0.65 -16.52
C GLU A 239 -6.92 0.71 -16.28
N ARG A 240 -6.95 1.17 -15.03
CA ARG A 240 -7.45 2.51 -14.68
C ARG A 240 -6.66 3.62 -15.37
N GLY A 241 -5.33 3.48 -15.45
CA GLY A 241 -4.47 4.40 -16.21
C GLY A 241 -4.77 4.42 -17.71
N LYS A 242 -4.98 3.24 -18.33
CA LYS A 242 -5.42 3.14 -19.74
C LYS A 242 -6.76 3.84 -19.95
N VAL A 243 -7.77 3.51 -19.16
CA VAL A 243 -9.12 4.10 -19.27
C VAL A 243 -9.08 5.62 -19.07
N ALA A 244 -8.33 6.11 -18.08
CA ALA A 244 -8.15 7.56 -17.87
C ALA A 244 -7.48 8.24 -19.07
N SER A 245 -6.46 7.62 -19.68
CA SER A 245 -5.81 8.15 -20.89
C SER A 245 -6.71 8.12 -22.12
N GLN A 246 -7.58 7.12 -22.25
CA GLN A 246 -8.57 7.02 -23.33
C GLN A 246 -9.69 8.06 -23.16
N LEU A 247 -10.19 8.23 -21.93
CA LEU A 247 -11.18 9.26 -21.60
C LEU A 247 -10.62 10.67 -21.85
N SER A 248 -9.38 10.93 -21.43
CA SER A 248 -8.69 12.20 -21.71
C SER A 248 -8.51 12.44 -23.21
N ALA A 249 -8.09 11.43 -23.99
CA ALA A 249 -7.96 11.56 -25.44
C ALA A 249 -9.31 11.77 -26.14
N ALA A 250 -10.38 11.11 -25.69
CA ALA A 250 -11.74 11.30 -26.21
C ALA A 250 -12.29 12.69 -25.86
N SER A 251 -12.06 13.17 -24.63
CA SER A 251 -12.40 14.54 -24.21
C SER A 251 -11.65 15.58 -25.04
N SER A 252 -10.33 15.44 -25.22
CA SER A 252 -9.55 16.31 -26.11
C SER A 252 -10.02 16.29 -27.56
N LEU A 253 -10.53 15.16 -28.06
CA LEU A 253 -11.12 15.09 -29.40
C LEU A 253 -12.47 15.81 -29.45
N LEU A 254 -13.35 15.61 -28.47
CA LEU A 254 -14.63 16.32 -28.39
C LEU A 254 -14.45 17.83 -28.33
N CYS A 255 -13.50 18.33 -27.51
CA CYS A 255 -13.15 19.76 -27.43
C CYS A 255 -12.45 20.31 -28.69
N LEU A 256 -12.13 19.47 -29.68
CA LEU A 256 -11.67 19.88 -31.02
C LEU A 256 -12.77 19.81 -32.08
N THR A 257 -13.91 19.16 -31.78
CA THR A 257 -15.04 18.98 -32.72
C THR A 257 -16.33 19.69 -32.31
N CYS A 258 -16.40 20.22 -31.08
CA CYS A 258 -17.60 20.82 -30.49
C CYS A 258 -17.23 22.17 -29.85
N ASP A 259 -18.07 23.18 -30.04
CA ASP A 259 -17.83 24.55 -29.53
C ASP A 259 -17.86 24.63 -27.99
N ALA A 260 -18.58 23.72 -27.35
CA ALA A 260 -18.55 23.47 -25.91
C ALA A 260 -18.72 21.97 -25.62
N VAL A 261 -18.18 21.51 -24.49
CA VAL A 261 -18.34 20.13 -23.98
C VAL A 261 -18.64 20.19 -22.49
N ILE A 262 -19.70 19.52 -22.06
CA ILE A 262 -20.20 19.56 -20.67
C ILE A 262 -20.42 18.16 -20.12
N GLU A 263 -20.21 17.99 -18.82
CA GLU A 263 -20.59 16.78 -18.06
C GLU A 263 -21.81 17.10 -17.18
N LEU A 264 -22.78 16.19 -17.18
CA LEU A 264 -24.03 16.29 -16.42
C LEU A 264 -24.13 15.18 -15.39
N ASP A 265 -24.73 15.48 -14.25
CA ASP A 265 -25.07 14.50 -13.22
C ASP A 265 -26.41 13.79 -13.52
N ASN A 266 -26.80 12.86 -12.63
CA ASN A 266 -28.06 12.11 -12.73
C ASN A 266 -29.33 12.99 -12.65
N ASN A 267 -29.21 14.28 -12.30
CA ASN A 267 -30.31 15.25 -12.24
C ASN A 267 -30.28 16.21 -13.45
N LEU A 268 -29.40 15.96 -14.42
CA LEU A 268 -29.09 16.84 -15.56
C LEU A 268 -28.48 18.19 -15.15
N CYS A 269 -27.83 18.26 -13.99
CA CYS A 269 -27.11 19.44 -13.52
C CYS A 269 -25.62 19.37 -13.89
N LEU A 270 -25.02 20.52 -14.22
CA LEU A 270 -23.62 20.62 -14.63
C LEU A 270 -22.66 20.23 -13.49
N THR A 271 -21.79 19.24 -13.72
CA THR A 271 -20.87 18.75 -12.68
C THR A 271 -19.73 19.73 -12.41
N GLU A 272 -19.24 20.42 -13.44
CA GLU A 272 -18.20 21.45 -13.42
C GLU A 272 -18.63 22.65 -14.28
N ASP A 273 -17.93 23.79 -14.13
CA ASP A 273 -18.21 24.99 -14.91
C ASP A 273 -17.58 24.89 -16.32
N SER A 274 -18.29 25.38 -17.33
CA SER A 274 -17.78 25.47 -18.71
C SER A 274 -17.79 26.92 -19.18
N PRO A 275 -16.63 27.59 -19.27
CA PRO A 275 -16.56 28.95 -19.78
C PRO A 275 -16.98 29.03 -21.26
N GLU A 276 -16.84 27.94 -22.02
CA GLU A 276 -17.30 27.84 -23.40
C GLU A 276 -18.83 27.98 -23.48
N LEU A 277 -19.56 27.19 -22.69
CA LEU A 277 -21.01 27.30 -22.59
C LEU A 277 -21.45 28.65 -22.00
N ALA A 278 -20.74 29.17 -21.00
CA ALA A 278 -21.03 30.50 -20.43
C ALA A 278 -20.88 31.61 -21.47
N HIS A 279 -19.88 31.54 -22.34
CA HIS A 279 -19.71 32.47 -23.47
C HIS A 279 -20.80 32.29 -24.54
N MET A 280 -21.18 31.06 -24.90
CA MET A 280 -22.30 30.81 -25.82
C MET A 280 -23.64 31.36 -25.29
N LEU A 281 -23.86 31.26 -23.97
CA LEU A 281 -25.02 31.84 -23.27
C LEU A 281 -24.87 33.34 -22.97
N MET A 282 -23.83 34.00 -23.49
CA MET A 282 -23.49 35.42 -23.28
C MET A 282 -23.35 35.84 -21.79
N ARG A 283 -23.15 34.89 -20.87
CA ARG A 283 -22.99 35.12 -19.43
C ARG A 283 -21.57 35.57 -19.11
N THR A 284 -21.32 36.87 -19.24
CA THR A 284 -19.98 37.50 -19.04
C THR A 284 -19.76 38.12 -17.65
N GLY A 285 -20.65 37.87 -16.69
CA GLY A 285 -20.58 38.47 -15.34
C GLY A 285 -19.74 37.68 -14.32
N PRO A 286 -19.28 38.30 -13.22
CA PRO A 286 -18.51 37.63 -12.14
C PRO A 286 -19.35 36.69 -11.24
N ARG A 287 -20.48 36.21 -11.75
CA ARG A 287 -21.37 35.16 -11.21
C ARG A 287 -21.91 34.27 -12.34
N ALA A 288 -21.12 34.09 -13.40
CA ALA A 288 -21.47 33.30 -14.57
C ALA A 288 -21.27 31.78 -14.39
N ASP A 289 -20.64 31.36 -13.27
CA ASP A 289 -20.46 29.96 -12.88
C ASP A 289 -21.75 29.14 -13.10
N LEU A 290 -21.67 28.15 -13.99
CA LEU A 290 -22.78 27.29 -14.36
C LEU A 290 -22.84 26.01 -13.52
N LYS A 291 -21.85 25.75 -12.66
CA LYS A 291 -21.75 24.52 -11.87
C LYS A 291 -22.98 24.31 -10.98
N GLY A 292 -23.61 23.15 -11.13
CA GLY A 292 -24.83 22.79 -10.40
C GLY A 292 -26.13 23.41 -10.94
N ALA A 293 -26.08 24.26 -11.97
CA ALA A 293 -27.29 24.68 -12.69
C ALA A 293 -27.84 23.52 -13.53
N ASN A 294 -29.17 23.46 -13.69
CA ASN A 294 -29.79 22.44 -14.53
C ASN A 294 -29.60 22.78 -16.02
N PHE A 295 -29.20 21.80 -16.82
CA PHE A 295 -28.98 21.98 -18.26
C PHE A 295 -30.24 22.45 -19.00
N LEU A 296 -31.42 22.01 -18.54
CA LEU A 296 -32.69 22.31 -19.19
C LEU A 296 -33.15 23.76 -18.96
N ASP A 297 -32.65 24.44 -17.92
CA ASP A 297 -32.92 25.86 -17.66
C ASP A 297 -32.30 26.79 -18.71
N PHE A 298 -31.41 26.27 -19.57
CA PHE A 298 -30.76 27.00 -20.67
C PHE A 298 -31.46 26.79 -22.03
N MET A 299 -32.54 26.00 -22.10
CA MET A 299 -33.25 25.69 -23.34
C MET A 299 -34.64 26.35 -23.39
N ALA A 300 -35.21 26.49 -24.59
CA ALA A 300 -36.63 26.82 -24.73
C ALA A 300 -37.50 25.71 -24.12
N GLN A 301 -38.64 26.04 -23.50
CA GLN A 301 -39.41 25.08 -22.70
C GLN A 301 -39.89 23.84 -23.50
N ASP A 302 -40.16 23.99 -24.79
CA ASP A 302 -40.55 22.92 -25.69
C ASP A 302 -39.36 22.10 -26.24
N GLU A 303 -38.15 22.66 -26.24
CA GLU A 303 -36.91 21.91 -26.47
C GLU A 303 -36.47 21.17 -25.21
N ALA A 304 -36.56 21.79 -24.03
CA ALA A 304 -36.24 21.19 -22.73
C ALA A 304 -37.01 19.87 -22.50
N VAL A 305 -38.31 19.83 -22.79
CA VAL A 305 -39.14 18.62 -22.71
C VAL A 305 -38.71 17.55 -23.71
N ARG A 306 -38.34 17.94 -24.94
CA ARG A 306 -37.83 17.03 -25.97
C ARG A 306 -36.46 16.45 -25.57
N THR A 307 -35.56 17.29 -25.08
CA THR A 307 -34.23 16.89 -24.57
C THR A 307 -34.34 15.97 -23.37
N HIS A 308 -35.20 16.27 -22.37
CA HIS A 308 -35.45 15.39 -21.22
C HIS A 308 -35.90 14.00 -21.65
N SER A 309 -36.95 13.93 -22.49
CA SER A 309 -37.48 12.64 -22.98
C SER A 309 -36.48 11.86 -23.83
N PHE A 310 -35.63 12.54 -24.61
CA PHE A 310 -34.52 11.90 -25.32
C PHE A 310 -33.49 11.30 -24.35
N LEU A 311 -33.02 12.10 -23.39
CA LEU A 311 -32.03 11.70 -22.38
C LEU A 311 -32.50 10.48 -21.56
N GLU A 312 -33.75 10.50 -21.08
CA GLU A 312 -34.40 9.40 -20.36
C GLU A 312 -34.57 8.13 -21.21
N SER A 313 -34.91 8.27 -22.50
CA SER A 313 -35.29 7.14 -23.35
C SER A 313 -34.16 6.11 -23.53
N GLU A 314 -32.92 6.59 -23.53
CA GLU A 314 -31.70 5.80 -23.62
C GLU A 314 -31.15 5.32 -22.26
N GLU A 315 -31.54 5.93 -21.13
CA GLU A 315 -31.06 5.47 -19.80
C GLU A 315 -31.56 4.07 -19.43
N ARG A 316 -32.58 3.56 -20.13
CA ARG A 316 -33.00 2.16 -20.06
C ARG A 316 -32.11 1.33 -20.98
N PRO A 317 -31.15 0.54 -20.45
CA PRO A 317 -30.35 -0.32 -21.30
C PRO A 317 -31.27 -1.45 -21.79
N SER A 318 -31.53 -1.51 -23.09
CA SER A 318 -32.28 -2.61 -23.72
C SER A 318 -31.70 -3.94 -23.22
N GLY A 319 -32.52 -4.72 -22.51
CA GLY A 319 -32.06 -5.67 -21.47
C GLY A 319 -31.43 -6.97 -21.95
N SER A 320 -30.47 -6.91 -22.88
CA SER A 320 -29.90 -8.06 -23.60
C SER A 320 -28.37 -8.19 -23.48
N SER A 321 -27.81 -8.00 -22.27
CA SER A 321 -26.45 -8.48 -21.95
C SER A 321 -26.31 -8.90 -20.48
N LEU A 322 -26.48 -10.20 -20.22
CA LEU A 322 -26.17 -10.82 -18.93
C LEU A 322 -24.67 -11.15 -18.82
N THR A 323 -23.83 -10.13 -18.62
CA THR A 323 -22.40 -10.33 -18.28
C THR A 323 -21.98 -9.44 -17.11
N LEU A 324 -21.35 -10.04 -16.09
CA LEU A 324 -21.08 -9.36 -14.82
C LEU A 324 -19.84 -8.44 -14.91
N SER A 325 -20.08 -7.13 -15.04
CA SER A 325 -19.17 -6.13 -14.46
C SER A 325 -19.89 -4.80 -14.26
N PRO A 326 -19.94 -4.23 -13.04
CA PRO A 326 -20.49 -2.89 -12.80
C PRO A 326 -19.51 -1.79 -13.23
N LYS A 327 -19.07 -1.84 -14.50
CA LYS A 327 -18.35 -0.73 -15.12
C LYS A 327 -19.37 0.39 -15.35
N ARG A 328 -19.14 1.56 -14.77
CA ARG A 328 -19.90 2.77 -15.10
C ARG A 328 -19.75 3.01 -16.61
N HIS A 329 -20.84 2.86 -17.35
CA HIS A 329 -20.88 3.31 -18.74
C HIS A 329 -20.86 4.84 -18.74
N ILE A 330 -19.82 5.42 -19.34
CA ILE A 330 -19.75 6.86 -19.60
C ILE A 330 -20.35 7.07 -20.98
N THR A 331 -21.52 7.68 -21.03
CA THR A 331 -22.28 7.89 -22.27
C THR A 331 -22.03 9.30 -22.78
N ALA A 332 -21.19 9.43 -23.82
CA ALA A 332 -21.00 10.70 -24.52
C ALA A 332 -22.15 10.93 -25.52
N ARG A 333 -22.77 12.12 -25.48
CA ARG A 333 -23.84 12.54 -26.39
C ARG A 333 -23.44 13.86 -27.07
N ALA A 334 -23.71 13.99 -28.36
CA ALA A 334 -23.51 15.21 -29.11
C ALA A 334 -24.87 15.88 -29.36
N PHE A 335 -25.01 17.14 -28.93
CA PHE A 335 -26.17 17.98 -29.21
C PHE A 335 -25.77 19.07 -30.21
N HIS A 336 -26.60 19.30 -31.22
CA HIS A 336 -26.42 20.41 -32.16
C HIS A 336 -27.64 21.33 -32.05
N THR A 337 -27.53 22.33 -31.19
CA THR A 337 -28.50 23.42 -31.09
C THR A 337 -28.10 24.54 -32.05
N ARG A 338 -29.09 25.08 -32.79
CA ARG A 338 -28.87 26.23 -33.65
C ARG A 338 -29.33 27.47 -32.91
N CYS A 339 -28.39 28.34 -32.53
CA CYS A 339 -28.76 29.68 -32.08
C CYS A 339 -29.57 30.36 -33.18
N LEU A 340 -30.79 30.78 -32.85
CA LEU A 340 -31.59 31.64 -33.70
C LEU A 340 -31.14 33.08 -33.41
N ASP A 341 -30.59 33.76 -34.43
CA ASP A 341 -30.19 35.16 -34.31
C ASP A 341 -31.42 36.00 -33.95
N GLY A 342 -31.42 36.57 -32.74
CA GLY A 342 -32.56 37.33 -32.20
C GLY A 342 -32.76 38.65 -32.95
N THR A 343 -33.97 38.82 -33.50
CA THR A 343 -34.46 40.04 -34.15
C THR A 343 -35.02 41.04 -33.15
#